data_AF-A0A8J4VVE3-F1
#
_entry.id   AF-A0A8J4VVE3-F1
#
_cell.length_a   1.000
_cell.length_b   1.000
_cell.length_c   1.000
_cell.angle_alpha   90.00
_cell.angle_beta   90.00
_cell.angle_gamma   90.00
#
_symmetry.space_group_name_H-M   'P 1'
#
loop_
_entity.id
_entity.type
_entity.pdbx_description
1 polymer ?
#
loop_
_entity_poly.entity_id
_entity_poly.type
_entity_poly.pdbx_seq_one_letter_code
_entity_poly.pdbx_strand_id
1 'polypeptide(L)'
;MSEILSILIVYFLIEKVKNIVQVLQPWIQNKKIDYVKHKHFILAFLRHLRRHALGRLLREDGEPDKGFIEKLFSAIDVNHDGQISASELRALIVGIEFEEIDLDLDDAVNIIMNNFDTSGDSNIEKHEFVNGISTWLKKTAARNPVSETKLLNDLHMKIKRERDLLDVKGATSIQTGILGGNVKVEGVKKSKRASIKAVLLLLLGTIIAAAFADPLVDTIDNFADATSIPAFFISFIVLPLATSSRDTVSAIRLASQDKRHTASLSFSEIYGTVTIHNVLSIPVFLAVVYIRGLTWDFSSEVLVILIVSIVMGSLGSFRTHFPLWTSILAILLYPFSLALIYVLRYCYGWS
;
A
#
# COMPACT_ATOMS: atom_id res chain seq x y z
N MET A 1 -17.13 35.74 -2.34
CA MET A 1 -16.83 35.58 -0.89
C MET A 1 -17.66 34.47 -0.24
N SER A 2 -18.98 34.42 -0.43
CA SER A 2 -19.87 33.32 0.01
C SER A 2 -19.52 31.96 -0.62
N GLU A 3 -19.10 31.95 -1.89
CA GLU A 3 -18.68 30.75 -2.61
C GLU A 3 -17.41 30.14 -2.03
N ILE A 4 -16.42 30.97 -1.69
CA ILE A 4 -15.16 30.55 -1.06
C ILE A 4 -15.43 29.89 0.31
N LEU A 5 -16.31 30.49 1.12
CA LEU A 5 -16.68 29.94 2.41
C LEU A 5 -17.37 28.58 2.28
N SER A 6 -18.25 28.44 1.29
CA SER A 6 -18.96 27.17 1.01
C SER A 6 -17.98 26.07 0.58
N ILE A 7 -17.01 26.40 -0.27
CA ILE A 7 -15.93 25.48 -0.69
C ILE A 7 -15.08 25.04 0.50
N LEU A 8 -14.69 25.96 1.38
CA LEU A 8 -13.91 25.66 2.58
C LEU A 8 -14.66 24.73 3.56
N ILE A 9 -15.97 24.92 3.73
CA ILE A 9 -16.81 24.07 4.59
C ILE A 9 -16.90 22.64 4.03
N VAL A 10 -17.21 22.49 2.73
CA VAL A 10 -17.29 21.19 2.07
C VAL A 10 -15.93 20.49 2.14
N TYR A 11 -14.85 21.23 1.91
CA TYR A 11 -13.50 20.70 2.00
C TYR A 11 -13.18 20.18 3.42
N PHE A 12 -13.48 20.96 4.47
CA PHE A 12 -13.21 20.56 5.85
C PHE A 12 -13.98 19.30 6.26
N LEU A 13 -15.20 19.14 5.72
CA LEU A 13 -15.99 17.91 5.90
C LEU A 13 -15.34 16.71 5.21
N ILE A 14 -14.85 16.87 3.98
CA ILE A 14 -14.13 15.81 3.24
C ILE A 14 -12.85 15.40 3.98
N GLU A 15 -12.10 16.37 4.52
CA GLU A 15 -10.87 16.12 5.26
C GLU A 15 -11.12 15.34 6.56
N LYS A 16 -12.21 15.65 7.28
CA LYS A 16 -12.62 14.84 8.44
C LYS A 16 -12.95 13.40 8.07
N VAL A 17 -13.69 13.18 6.99
CA VAL A 17 -14.02 11.83 6.51
C VAL A 17 -12.75 11.07 6.12
N LYS A 18 -11.84 11.73 5.39
CA LYS A 18 -10.54 11.15 5.01
C LYS A 18 -9.71 10.76 6.22
N ASN A 19 -9.64 11.60 7.24
CA ASN A 19 -8.90 11.31 8.47
C ASN A 19 -9.46 10.09 9.21
N ILE A 20 -10.79 9.95 9.29
CA ILE A 20 -11.43 8.78 9.89
C ILE A 20 -11.06 7.50 9.11
N VAL A 21 -11.14 7.55 7.78
CA VAL A 21 -10.78 6.41 6.92
C VAL A 21 -9.30 6.07 7.07
N GLN A 22 -8.39 7.06 7.08
CA GLN A 22 -6.95 6.86 7.26
C GLN A 22 -6.59 6.26 8.62
N VAL A 23 -7.32 6.59 9.69
CA VAL A 23 -7.08 6.00 11.02
C VAL A 23 -7.54 4.55 11.08
N LEU A 24 -8.64 4.19 10.41
CA LEU A 24 -9.18 2.83 10.37
C LEU A 24 -8.41 1.89 9.43
N GLN A 25 -7.90 2.43 8.33
CA GLN A 25 -7.23 1.67 7.27
C GLN A 25 -6.04 0.81 7.75
N PRO A 26 -5.08 1.28 8.57
CA PRO A 26 -3.96 0.45 9.02
C PRO A 26 -4.41 -0.72 9.90
N TRP A 27 -5.44 -0.54 10.72
CA TRP A 27 -5.99 -1.63 11.53
C TRP A 27 -6.60 -2.74 10.67
N ILE A 28 -7.37 -2.36 9.64
CA ILE A 28 -7.95 -3.31 8.69
C ILE A 28 -6.87 -4.01 7.87
N GLN A 29 -5.82 -3.27 7.47
CA GLN A 29 -4.70 -3.82 6.72
C GLN A 29 -3.89 -4.83 7.54
N ASN A 30 -3.54 -4.52 8.79
CA ASN A 30 -2.82 -5.45 9.66
C ASN A 30 -3.62 -6.72 9.89
N LYS A 31 -4.92 -6.62 10.20
CA LYS A 31 -5.78 -7.79 10.34
C LYS A 31 -5.84 -8.65 9.07
N LYS A 32 -5.80 -8.02 7.90
CA LYS A 32 -5.76 -8.73 6.61
C LYS A 32 -4.41 -9.41 6.38
N ILE A 33 -3.31 -8.76 6.74
CA ILE A 33 -1.95 -9.33 6.66
C ILE A 33 -1.85 -10.55 7.56
N ASP A 34 -2.27 -10.45 8.82
CA ASP A 34 -2.24 -11.55 9.79
C ASP A 34 -3.03 -12.75 9.28
N TYR A 35 -4.24 -12.50 8.75
CA TYR A 35 -5.08 -13.55 8.18
C TYR A 35 -4.41 -14.26 6.98
N VAL A 36 -3.78 -13.50 6.08
CA VAL A 36 -3.10 -14.06 4.91
C VAL A 36 -1.82 -14.82 5.31
N LYS A 37 -1.04 -14.29 6.26
CA LYS A 37 0.13 -14.97 6.84
C LYS A 37 -0.26 -16.31 7.44
N HIS A 38 -1.29 -16.32 8.30
CA HIS A 38 -1.82 -17.52 8.93
C HIS A 38 -2.27 -18.57 7.90
N LYS A 39 -3.05 -18.15 6.90
CA LYS A 39 -3.52 -19.05 5.83
C LYS A 39 -2.37 -19.62 4.98
N HIS A 40 -1.36 -18.80 4.69
CA HIS A 40 -0.18 -19.25 3.96
C HIS A 40 0.60 -20.29 4.73
N PHE A 41 0.80 -20.07 6.03
CA PHE A 41 1.48 -21.00 6.92
C PHE A 41 0.81 -22.37 6.93
N ILE A 42 -0.50 -22.42 7.17
CA ILE A 42 -1.29 -23.67 7.15
C ILE A 42 -1.06 -24.45 5.87
N LEU A 43 -1.12 -23.75 4.72
CA LEU A 43 -0.98 -24.40 3.42
C LEU A 43 0.45 -24.89 3.17
N ALA A 44 1.45 -24.11 3.56
CA ALA A 44 2.84 -24.49 3.44
C ALA A 44 3.18 -25.69 4.32
N PHE A 45 2.65 -25.71 5.55
CA PHE A 45 2.78 -26.80 6.49
C PHE A 45 2.16 -28.09 5.94
N LEU A 46 0.91 -28.05 5.46
CA LEU A 46 0.25 -29.21 4.82
C LEU A 46 1.04 -29.72 3.60
N ARG A 47 1.55 -28.80 2.76
CA ARG A 47 2.36 -29.16 1.60
C ARG A 47 3.65 -29.86 1.99
N HIS A 48 4.28 -29.42 3.09
CA HIS A 48 5.52 -29.99 3.57
C HIS A 48 5.30 -31.38 4.19
N LEU A 49 4.29 -31.53 5.05
CA LEU A 49 3.92 -32.84 5.61
C LEU A 49 3.68 -33.87 4.50
N ARG A 50 3.03 -33.47 3.40
CA ARG A 50 2.83 -34.33 2.23
C ARG A 50 4.16 -34.71 1.55
N ARG A 51 5.07 -33.75 1.34
CA ARG A 51 6.35 -33.99 0.63
C ARG A 51 7.25 -34.94 1.41
N HIS A 52 7.35 -34.79 2.73
CA HIS A 52 8.22 -35.61 3.56
C HIS A 52 7.62 -36.97 3.93
N ALA A 53 6.29 -37.09 4.01
CA ALA A 53 5.65 -38.36 4.37
C ALA A 53 5.37 -39.31 3.18
N LEU A 54 5.75 -38.95 1.93
CA LEU A 54 5.65 -39.81 0.73
C LEU A 54 4.27 -40.47 0.51
N GLY A 55 3.18 -39.84 0.97
CA GLY A 55 1.82 -40.39 0.89
C GLY A 55 0.75 -39.34 0.58
N ARG A 56 -0.47 -39.81 0.27
CA ARG A 56 -1.64 -38.95 0.07
C ARG A 56 -2.27 -38.65 1.44
N LEU A 57 -2.48 -37.37 1.74
CA LEU A 57 -3.20 -36.94 2.95
C LEU A 57 -4.72 -37.16 2.82
N LEU A 58 -5.23 -37.23 1.58
CA LEU A 58 -6.61 -37.59 1.26
C LEU A 58 -6.71 -38.98 0.63
N ARG A 59 -7.77 -39.71 0.98
CA ARG A 59 -8.20 -40.93 0.31
C ARG A 59 -8.85 -40.59 -1.04
N GLU A 60 -9.12 -41.62 -1.85
CA GLU A 60 -9.70 -41.45 -3.20
C GLU A 60 -11.12 -40.85 -3.19
N ASP A 61 -11.81 -40.94 -2.04
CA ASP A 61 -13.11 -40.34 -1.77
C ASP A 61 -13.03 -38.85 -1.37
N GLY A 62 -11.83 -38.30 -1.21
CA GLY A 62 -11.61 -36.91 -0.76
C GLY A 62 -11.67 -36.70 0.75
N GLU A 63 -11.80 -37.77 1.55
CA GLU A 63 -11.72 -37.69 3.01
C GLU A 63 -10.28 -37.83 3.53
N PRO A 64 -9.92 -37.20 4.67
CA PRO A 64 -8.58 -37.32 5.26
C PRO A 64 -8.21 -38.77 5.61
N ASP A 65 -7.02 -39.21 5.22
CA ASP A 65 -6.53 -40.53 5.57
C ASP A 65 -6.03 -40.58 7.02
N LYS A 66 -6.95 -40.86 7.95
CA LYS A 66 -6.66 -40.95 9.39
C LYS A 66 -5.49 -41.88 9.69
N GLY A 67 -5.40 -43.04 9.05
CA GLY A 67 -4.32 -44.01 9.30
C GLY A 67 -2.94 -43.49 8.89
N PHE A 68 -2.87 -42.62 7.88
CA PHE A 68 -1.64 -41.97 7.47
C PHE A 68 -1.30 -40.77 8.37
N ILE A 69 -2.30 -39.99 8.78
CA ILE A 69 -2.11 -38.88 9.73
C ILE A 69 -1.63 -39.39 11.10
N GLU A 70 -2.08 -40.57 11.53
CA GLU A 70 -1.56 -41.23 12.73
C GLU A 70 -0.09 -41.64 12.61
N LYS A 71 0.36 -42.05 11.42
CA LYS A 71 1.80 -42.33 11.18
C LYS A 71 2.63 -41.05 11.21
N LEU A 72 2.09 -39.94 10.70
CA LEU A 72 2.70 -38.62 10.81
C LEU A 72 2.85 -38.20 12.28
N PHE A 73 1.85 -38.44 13.12
CA PHE A 73 1.92 -38.18 14.55
C PHE A 73 3.11 -38.93 15.19
N SER A 74 3.21 -40.24 14.96
CA SER A 74 4.31 -41.06 15.50
C SER A 74 5.70 -40.70 14.95
N ALA A 75 5.78 -39.99 13.82
CA ALA A 75 7.04 -39.49 13.28
C ALA A 75 7.48 -38.16 13.90
N ILE A 76 6.53 -37.42 14.51
CA ILE A 76 6.77 -36.13 15.17
C ILE A 76 6.99 -36.32 16.68
N ASP A 77 6.28 -37.28 17.28
CA ASP A 77 6.44 -37.73 18.66
C ASP A 77 7.76 -38.51 18.81
N VAL A 78 8.86 -37.77 19.06
CA VAL A 78 10.24 -38.32 19.11
C VAL A 78 10.49 -39.02 20.43
N ASN A 79 9.91 -38.52 21.52
CA ASN A 79 10.07 -39.09 22.85
C ASN A 79 9.10 -40.25 23.13
N HIS A 80 8.13 -40.49 22.24
CA HIS A 80 7.11 -41.54 22.30
C HIS A 80 6.23 -41.45 23.55
N ASP A 81 5.96 -40.23 24.04
CA ASP A 81 5.09 -39.98 25.19
C ASP A 81 3.59 -39.94 24.82
N GLY A 82 3.27 -40.04 23.53
CA GLY A 82 1.91 -40.03 23.01
C GLY A 82 1.31 -38.63 22.91
N GLN A 83 2.11 -37.58 23.10
CA GLN A 83 1.75 -36.18 22.99
C GLN A 83 2.77 -35.45 22.09
N ILE A 84 2.38 -34.33 21.48
CA ILE A 84 3.33 -33.46 20.79
C ILE A 84 3.47 -32.19 21.62
N SER A 85 4.66 -32.02 22.20
CA SER A 85 5.01 -30.83 22.96
C SER A 85 5.35 -29.65 22.04
N ALA A 86 5.28 -28.43 22.58
CA ALA A 86 5.72 -27.23 21.86
C ALA A 86 7.18 -27.34 21.36
N SER A 87 8.04 -28.07 22.09
CA SER A 87 9.45 -28.27 21.74
C SER A 87 9.63 -29.18 20.53
N GLU A 88 8.87 -30.28 20.45
CA GLU A 88 8.90 -31.19 19.29
C GLU A 88 8.30 -30.54 18.06
N LEU A 89 7.24 -29.75 18.26
CA LEU A 89 6.64 -28.97 17.20
C LEU A 89 7.59 -27.90 16.66
N ARG A 90 8.34 -27.25 17.57
CA ARG A 90 9.40 -26.29 17.22
C ARG A 90 10.50 -26.98 16.42
N ALA A 91 10.94 -28.17 16.84
CA ALA A 91 11.94 -28.96 16.12
C ALA A 91 11.47 -29.36 14.72
N LEU A 92 10.20 -29.76 14.58
CA LEU A 92 9.57 -30.00 13.28
C LEU A 92 9.62 -28.74 12.42
N ILE A 93 9.11 -27.61 12.91
CA ILE A 93 9.07 -26.34 12.17
C ILE A 93 10.48 -25.88 11.75
N VAL A 94 11.50 -26.04 12.59
CA VAL A 94 12.91 -25.74 12.22
C VAL A 94 13.40 -26.65 11.10
N GLY A 95 13.03 -27.93 11.12
CA GLY A 95 13.34 -28.88 10.04
C GLY A 95 12.59 -28.60 8.74
N ILE A 96 11.48 -27.85 8.81
CA ILE A 96 10.75 -27.38 7.65
C ILE A 96 11.41 -26.10 7.13
N GLU A 97 12.17 -26.20 6.04
CA GLU A 97 12.67 -24.99 5.36
C GLU A 97 11.51 -24.23 4.69
N PHE A 98 10.95 -23.26 5.41
CA PHE A 98 9.96 -22.33 4.88
C PHE A 98 10.67 -21.25 4.05
N GLU A 99 11.12 -21.57 2.83
CA GLU A 99 11.84 -20.63 1.93
C GLU A 99 11.11 -19.29 1.68
N GLU A 100 9.81 -19.19 1.96
CA GLU A 100 8.98 -18.06 1.55
C GLU A 100 8.07 -17.50 2.67
N ILE A 101 8.36 -17.70 3.96
CA ILE A 101 7.47 -17.19 5.04
C ILE A 101 8.26 -16.41 6.10
N ASP A 102 8.00 -15.10 6.18
CA ASP A 102 8.45 -14.24 7.29
C ASP A 102 7.46 -14.36 8.47
N LEU A 103 7.55 -15.49 9.17
CA LEU A 103 6.83 -15.80 10.41
C LEU A 103 7.88 -16.16 11.45
N ASP A 104 7.75 -15.56 12.64
CA ASP A 104 8.56 -15.96 13.77
C ASP A 104 8.27 -17.42 14.16
N LEU A 105 9.29 -18.09 14.66
CA LEU A 105 9.21 -19.50 15.02
C LEU A 105 8.16 -19.73 16.12
N ASP A 106 8.08 -18.83 17.10
CA ASP A 106 7.15 -18.96 18.22
C ASP A 106 5.70 -18.65 17.75
N ASP A 107 5.52 -17.71 16.81
CA ASP A 107 4.23 -17.46 16.15
C ASP A 107 3.73 -18.70 15.38
N ALA A 108 4.62 -19.39 14.67
CA ALA A 108 4.29 -20.61 13.94
C ALA A 108 3.85 -21.75 14.88
N VAL A 109 4.56 -21.93 16.00
CA VAL A 109 4.17 -22.89 17.06
C VAL A 109 2.80 -22.53 17.62
N ASN A 110 2.59 -21.25 18.01
CA ASN A 110 1.33 -20.76 18.56
C ASN A 110 0.15 -20.96 17.60
N ILE A 111 0.36 -20.80 16.29
CA ILE A 111 -0.67 -21.04 15.28
C ILE A 111 -1.14 -22.49 15.31
N ILE A 112 -0.22 -23.45 15.36
CA ILE A 112 -0.57 -24.88 15.39
C ILE A 112 -1.22 -25.23 16.72
N MET A 113 -0.61 -24.83 17.85
CA MET A 113 -1.17 -25.11 19.19
C MET A 113 -2.61 -24.61 19.29
N ASN A 114 -2.88 -23.34 18.96
CA ASN A 114 -4.23 -22.77 19.03
C ASN A 114 -5.27 -23.44 18.11
N ASN A 115 -4.84 -24.17 17.08
CA ASN A 115 -5.76 -24.86 16.16
C ASN A 115 -5.93 -26.34 16.50
N PHE A 116 -4.97 -26.95 17.18
CA PHE A 116 -4.89 -28.41 17.37
C PHE A 116 -5.20 -28.75 18.82
N ASP A 117 -4.53 -28.10 19.79
CA ASP A 117 -4.78 -28.26 21.23
C ASP A 117 -6.18 -27.71 21.55
N THR A 118 -7.14 -28.62 21.63
CA THR A 118 -8.54 -28.33 21.92
C THR A 118 -8.81 -28.46 23.43
N SER A 119 -8.02 -29.29 24.11
CA SER A 119 -8.06 -29.52 25.55
C SER A 119 -7.50 -28.33 26.35
N GLY A 120 -6.61 -27.54 25.76
CA GLY A 120 -5.93 -26.39 26.36
C GLY A 120 -4.81 -26.76 27.31
N ASP A 121 -4.27 -27.97 27.22
CA ASP A 121 -3.24 -28.49 28.13
C ASP A 121 -1.80 -28.18 27.68
N SER A 122 -1.65 -27.41 26.60
CA SER A 122 -0.36 -27.05 25.98
C SER A 122 0.41 -28.23 25.41
N ASN A 123 -0.27 -29.35 25.17
CA ASN A 123 0.21 -30.48 24.40
C ASN A 123 -0.81 -30.82 23.31
N ILE A 124 -0.39 -31.52 22.27
CA ILE A 124 -1.30 -31.99 21.22
C ILE A 124 -1.38 -33.50 21.32
N GLU A 125 -2.54 -34.02 21.72
CA GLU A 125 -2.77 -35.46 21.73
C GLU A 125 -2.98 -36.02 20.31
N LYS A 126 -2.80 -37.33 20.14
CA LYS A 126 -3.01 -38.01 18.86
C LYS A 126 -4.36 -37.70 18.21
N HIS A 127 -5.43 -37.67 19.01
CA HIS A 127 -6.79 -37.44 18.51
C HIS A 127 -6.99 -35.98 18.05
N GLU A 128 -6.38 -35.04 18.77
CA GLU A 128 -6.36 -33.61 18.46
C GLU A 128 -5.58 -33.32 17.19
N PHE A 129 -4.41 -33.93 17.04
CA PHE A 129 -3.59 -33.83 15.83
C PHE A 129 -4.35 -34.32 14.60
N VAL A 130 -4.97 -35.50 14.68
CA VAL A 130 -5.76 -36.07 13.58
C VAL A 130 -6.94 -35.16 13.23
N ASN A 131 -7.62 -34.62 14.23
CA ASN A 131 -8.75 -33.71 14.02
C ASN A 131 -8.32 -32.36 13.43
N GLY A 132 -7.21 -31.79 13.89
CA GLY A 132 -6.64 -30.53 13.42
C GLY A 132 -6.25 -30.60 11.95
N ILE A 133 -5.47 -31.62 11.56
CA ILE A 133 -5.09 -31.86 10.17
C ILE A 133 -6.31 -32.12 9.29
N SER A 134 -7.26 -32.94 9.76
CA SER A 134 -8.51 -33.22 9.04
C SER A 134 -9.32 -31.96 8.80
N THR A 135 -9.40 -31.06 9.77
CA THR A 135 -10.12 -29.78 9.66
C THR A 135 -9.44 -28.85 8.67
N TRP A 136 -8.11 -28.75 8.70
CA TRP A 136 -7.34 -27.94 7.74
C TRP A 136 -7.45 -28.48 6.31
N LEU A 137 -7.42 -29.80 6.12
CA LEU A 137 -7.65 -30.44 4.82
C LEU A 137 -9.08 -30.18 4.31
N LYS A 138 -10.11 -30.33 5.15
CA LYS A 138 -11.50 -30.05 4.74
C LYS A 138 -11.72 -28.58 4.35
N LYS A 139 -11.18 -27.64 5.13
CA LYS A 139 -11.26 -26.19 4.82
C LYS A 139 -10.56 -25.83 3.50
N THR A 140 -9.53 -26.59 3.10
CA THR A 140 -8.82 -26.37 1.84
C THR A 140 -9.45 -27.12 0.65
N ALA A 141 -9.99 -28.33 0.87
CA ALA A 141 -10.60 -29.21 -0.12
C ALA A 141 -12.04 -28.84 -0.53
N ALA A 142 -12.85 -28.27 0.38
CA ALA A 142 -14.27 -27.96 0.14
C ALA A 142 -14.56 -26.92 -0.97
N ARG A 143 -13.53 -26.45 -1.71
CA ARG A 143 -13.66 -25.43 -2.75
C ARG A 143 -13.53 -25.94 -4.19
N ASN A 144 -13.09 -27.18 -4.46
CA ASN A 144 -13.13 -27.81 -5.80
C ASN A 144 -12.68 -29.30 -5.76
N PRO A 145 -13.41 -30.24 -6.39
CA PRO A 145 -13.08 -31.68 -6.39
C PRO A 145 -12.03 -32.05 -7.47
N VAL A 146 -10.95 -31.27 -7.59
CA VAL A 146 -9.83 -31.56 -8.50
C VAL A 146 -8.65 -32.06 -7.68
N SER A 147 -7.81 -32.93 -8.26
CA SER A 147 -6.61 -33.51 -7.65
C SER A 147 -5.95 -32.58 -6.61
N GLU A 148 -5.86 -33.05 -5.37
CA GLU A 148 -5.34 -32.36 -4.18
C GLU A 148 -4.02 -31.62 -4.46
N THR A 149 -3.19 -32.19 -5.33
CA THR A 149 -1.91 -31.61 -5.77
C THR A 149 -2.05 -30.29 -6.52
N LYS A 150 -2.98 -30.23 -7.49
CA LYS A 150 -3.27 -29.02 -8.26
C LYS A 150 -3.96 -27.98 -7.38
N LEU A 151 -4.84 -28.42 -6.48
CA LEU A 151 -5.56 -27.56 -5.54
C LEU A 151 -4.62 -26.83 -4.57
N LEU A 152 -3.74 -27.55 -3.88
CA LEU A 152 -2.80 -26.95 -2.93
C LEU A 152 -1.82 -25.99 -3.64
N ASN A 153 -1.37 -26.33 -4.85
CA ASN A 153 -0.51 -25.47 -5.64
C ASN A 153 -1.22 -24.20 -6.13
N ASP A 154 -2.45 -24.29 -6.63
CA ASP A 154 -3.25 -23.12 -7.06
C ASP A 154 -3.58 -22.20 -5.88
N LEU A 155 -3.95 -22.78 -4.73
CA LEU A 155 -4.20 -22.02 -3.50
C LEU A 155 -2.93 -21.32 -3.01
N HIS A 156 -1.78 -21.99 -3.08
CA HIS A 156 -0.50 -21.42 -2.68
C HIS A 156 -0.13 -20.25 -3.59
N MET A 157 -0.26 -20.43 -4.91
CA MET A 157 -0.04 -19.35 -5.88
C MET A 157 -0.99 -18.17 -5.66
N LYS A 158 -2.25 -18.43 -5.31
CA LYS A 158 -3.22 -17.36 -5.02
C LYS A 158 -2.86 -16.58 -3.76
N ILE A 159 -2.48 -17.27 -2.68
CA ILE A 159 -2.11 -16.65 -1.41
C ILE A 159 -0.78 -15.91 -1.54
N LYS A 160 0.19 -16.46 -2.30
CA LYS A 160 1.45 -15.79 -2.61
C LYS A 160 1.21 -14.44 -3.29
N ARG A 161 0.35 -14.40 -4.32
CA ARG A 161 -0.06 -13.13 -4.95
C ARG A 161 -0.76 -12.16 -3.98
N GLU A 162 -1.64 -12.66 -3.12
CA GLU A 162 -2.32 -11.83 -2.12
C GLU A 162 -1.34 -11.23 -1.10
N ARG A 163 -0.32 -12.00 -0.69
CA ARG A 163 0.73 -11.55 0.22
C ARG A 163 1.65 -10.53 -0.45
N ASP A 164 2.13 -10.80 -1.66
CA ASP A 164 2.97 -9.86 -2.42
C ASP A 164 2.28 -8.49 -2.53
N LEU A 165 0.95 -8.49 -2.71
CA LEU A 165 0.13 -7.28 -2.75
C LEU A 165 0.05 -6.55 -1.41
N LEU A 166 0.06 -7.28 -0.30
CA LEU A 166 -0.03 -6.72 1.04
C LEU A 166 1.32 -6.19 1.54
N ASP A 167 2.42 -6.89 1.25
CA ASP A 167 3.77 -6.47 1.60
C ASP A 167 4.11 -5.13 0.96
N VAL A 168 3.75 -4.97 -0.31
CA VAL A 168 3.92 -3.69 -0.99
C VAL A 168 2.97 -2.61 -0.48
N LYS A 169 1.72 -2.93 -0.11
CA LYS A 169 0.84 -1.94 0.55
C LYS A 169 1.40 -1.48 1.89
N GLY A 170 2.06 -2.36 2.64
CA GLY A 170 2.77 -2.04 3.88
C GLY A 170 3.98 -1.14 3.64
N ALA A 171 4.81 -1.44 2.64
CA ALA A 171 5.92 -0.57 2.23
C ALA A 171 5.41 0.82 1.78
N THR A 172 4.27 0.87 1.08
CA THR A 172 3.62 2.11 0.66
C THR A 172 3.10 2.90 1.86
N SER A 173 2.45 2.27 2.84
CA SER A 173 1.94 3.00 4.02
C SER A 173 3.08 3.54 4.88
N ILE A 174 4.22 2.87 4.93
CA ILE A 174 5.45 3.37 5.55
C ILE A 174 5.98 4.57 4.76
N GLN A 175 6.10 4.49 3.43
CA GLN A 175 6.64 5.58 2.61
C GLN A 175 5.71 6.80 2.56
N THR A 176 4.40 6.59 2.47
CA THR A 176 3.37 7.63 2.55
C THR A 176 3.26 8.19 3.97
N GLY A 177 3.52 7.37 5.01
CA GLY A 177 3.57 7.80 6.41
C GLY A 177 4.84 8.59 6.76
N ILE A 178 5.94 8.38 6.02
CA ILE A 178 7.16 9.20 6.10
C ILE A 178 6.93 10.58 5.48
N LEU A 179 6.19 10.66 4.38
CA LEU A 179 5.75 11.94 3.78
C LEU A 179 4.66 12.64 4.61
N GLY A 180 3.79 11.85 5.27
CA GLY A 180 2.66 12.32 6.07
C GLY A 180 2.84 12.11 7.58
N GLY A 181 4.01 12.43 8.15
CA GLY A 181 4.24 12.65 9.60
C GLY A 181 3.78 11.60 10.62
N ASN A 182 3.23 10.46 10.21
CA ASN A 182 2.44 9.59 11.07
C ASN A 182 2.90 8.14 10.91
N VAL A 183 4.10 7.86 11.41
CA VAL A 183 4.55 6.49 11.63
C VAL A 183 4.50 6.20 13.12
N LYS A 184 3.58 5.31 13.53
CA LYS A 184 3.84 4.43 14.69
C LYS A 184 4.88 3.42 14.21
N VAL A 185 6.15 3.77 14.38
CA VAL A 185 7.24 2.79 14.26
C VAL A 185 7.16 1.96 15.53
N GLU A 186 6.54 0.79 15.46
CA GLU A 186 6.74 -0.21 16.51
C GLU A 186 8.22 -0.61 16.50
N GLY A 187 8.88 -0.42 17.64
CA GLY A 187 10.24 -0.94 17.87
C GLY A 187 11.39 0.08 17.92
N VAL A 188 11.22 1.35 17.57
CA VAL A 188 12.30 2.34 17.76
C VAL A 188 12.10 3.07 19.07
N LYS A 189 13.00 2.86 20.03
CA LYS A 189 13.17 3.74 21.20
C LYS A 189 13.19 5.19 20.69
N LYS A 190 12.10 5.95 20.91
CA LYS A 190 11.99 7.36 20.49
C LYS A 190 13.13 8.14 21.12
N SER A 191 14.23 8.28 20.40
CA SER A 191 15.37 9.07 20.81
C SER A 191 14.93 10.53 20.76
N LYS A 192 14.80 11.18 21.93
CA LYS A 192 14.44 12.61 22.04
C LYS A 192 15.33 13.47 21.13
N ARG A 193 16.60 13.05 20.92
CA ARG A 193 17.56 13.68 20.02
C ARG A 193 17.16 13.63 18.54
N ALA A 194 16.54 12.53 18.09
CA ALA A 194 16.06 12.40 16.71
C ALA A 194 14.87 13.32 16.44
N SER A 195 13.94 13.43 17.40
CA SER A 195 12.80 14.34 17.29
C SER A 195 13.24 15.80 17.29
N ILE A 196 14.17 16.20 18.17
CA ILE A 196 14.70 17.57 18.20
C ILE A 196 15.43 17.91 16.90
N LYS A 197 16.24 16.97 16.37
CA LYS A 197 16.91 17.15 15.08
C LYS A 197 15.92 17.35 13.94
N ALA A 198 14.83 16.59 13.91
CA ALA A 198 13.79 16.74 12.88
C ALA A 198 13.09 18.10 12.94
N VAL A 199 12.74 18.56 14.15
CA VAL A 199 12.12 19.90 14.35
C VAL A 199 13.06 21.01 13.89
N LEU A 200 14.35 20.92 14.25
CA LEU A 200 15.34 21.92 13.85
C LEU A 200 15.55 21.92 12.33
N LEU A 201 15.57 20.75 11.71
CA LEU A 201 15.71 20.61 10.25
C LEU A 201 14.50 21.18 9.50
N LEU A 202 13.28 20.98 10.03
CA LEU A 202 12.05 21.59 9.49
C LEU A 202 12.11 23.12 9.60
N LEU A 203 12.47 23.65 10.77
CA LEU A 203 12.54 25.10 11.00
C LEU A 203 13.58 25.75 10.07
N LEU A 204 14.75 25.13 9.95
CA LEU A 204 15.79 25.57 9.02
C LEU A 204 15.31 25.54 7.57
N GLY A 205 14.64 24.47 7.15
CA GLY A 205 14.06 24.36 5.80
C GLY A 205 13.04 25.46 5.51
N THR A 206 12.17 25.78 6.47
CA THR A 206 11.19 26.86 6.35
C THR A 206 11.86 28.23 6.24
N ILE A 207 12.90 28.50 7.05
CA ILE A 207 13.65 29.78 6.97
C ILE A 207 14.29 29.94 5.59
N ILE A 208 14.92 28.88 5.08
CA ILE A 208 15.54 28.89 3.75
C ILE A 208 14.45 29.13 2.69
N ALA A 209 13.34 28.38 2.72
CA ALA A 209 12.25 28.55 1.76
C ALA A 209 11.69 29.99 1.77
N ALA A 210 11.52 30.59 2.95
CA ALA A 210 11.05 31.97 3.09
C ALA A 210 12.07 32.98 2.53
N ALA A 211 13.37 32.78 2.80
CA ALA A 211 14.42 33.67 2.30
C ALA A 211 14.57 33.63 0.77
N PHE A 212 14.25 32.49 0.15
CA PHE A 212 14.31 32.31 -1.31
C PHE A 212 12.98 32.54 -2.03
N ALA A 213 11.87 32.74 -1.31
CA ALA A 213 10.56 32.93 -1.92
C ALA A 213 10.48 34.21 -2.76
N ASP A 214 10.85 35.36 -2.19
CA ASP A 214 10.79 36.65 -2.91
C ASP A 214 11.76 36.69 -4.11
N PRO A 215 13.05 36.30 -3.98
CA PRO A 215 13.95 36.24 -5.13
C PRO A 215 13.48 35.29 -6.24
N LEU A 216 12.79 34.20 -5.89
CA LEU A 216 12.23 33.28 -6.88
C LEU A 216 11.12 33.96 -7.69
N VAL A 217 10.22 34.70 -7.04
CA VAL A 217 9.17 35.45 -7.74
C VAL A 217 9.79 36.51 -8.65
N ASP A 218 10.76 37.29 -8.14
CA ASP A 218 11.44 38.32 -8.92
C ASP A 218 12.16 37.76 -10.16
N THR A 219 12.79 36.58 -10.04
CA THR A 219 13.44 35.95 -11.19
C THR A 219 12.46 35.47 -12.25
N ILE A 220 11.28 35.00 -11.84
CA ILE A 220 10.22 34.61 -12.78
C ILE A 220 9.69 35.82 -13.52
N ASP A 221 9.47 36.95 -12.83
CA ASP A 221 8.98 38.19 -13.45
C ASP A 221 10.01 38.76 -14.43
N ASN A 222 11.28 38.87 -14.03
CA ASN A 222 12.35 39.35 -14.92
C ASN A 222 12.54 38.43 -16.14
N PHE A 223 12.38 37.11 -15.97
CA PHE A 223 12.47 36.17 -17.08
C PHE A 223 11.25 36.25 -18.00
N ALA A 224 10.06 36.48 -17.45
CA ALA A 224 8.84 36.71 -18.20
C ALA A 224 8.97 37.95 -19.09
N ASP A 225 9.47 39.06 -18.52
CA ASP A 225 9.69 40.31 -19.25
C ASP A 225 10.74 40.13 -20.37
N ALA A 226 11.85 39.44 -20.08
CA ALA A 226 12.91 39.22 -21.06
C ALA A 226 12.49 38.31 -22.22
N THR A 227 11.63 37.33 -21.97
CA THR A 227 11.19 36.36 -22.99
C THR A 227 9.86 36.69 -23.64
N SER A 228 9.15 37.72 -23.14
CA SER A 228 7.76 38.03 -23.51
C SER A 228 6.79 36.84 -23.31
N ILE A 229 7.15 35.90 -22.45
CA ILE A 229 6.32 34.77 -22.05
C ILE A 229 5.68 35.12 -20.71
N PRO A 230 4.36 34.95 -20.52
CA PRO A 230 3.71 35.30 -19.26
C PRO A 230 4.27 34.49 -18.08
N ALA A 231 4.55 35.17 -16.97
CA ALA A 231 5.09 34.59 -15.72
C ALA A 231 4.32 33.36 -15.23
N PHE A 232 3.01 33.31 -15.50
CA PHE A 232 2.16 32.16 -15.23
C PHE A 232 2.65 30.86 -15.90
N PHE A 233 2.99 30.89 -17.19
CA PHE A 233 3.43 29.70 -17.92
C PHE A 233 4.79 29.21 -17.44
N ILE A 234 5.70 30.15 -17.14
CA ILE A 234 7.00 29.85 -16.56
C ILE A 234 6.81 29.16 -15.21
N SER A 235 5.95 29.71 -14.35
CA SER A 235 5.63 29.12 -13.04
C SER A 235 5.00 27.72 -13.19
N PHE A 236 4.04 27.54 -14.10
CA PHE A 236 3.33 26.26 -14.28
C PHE A 236 4.20 25.13 -14.86
N ILE A 237 5.31 25.47 -15.52
CA ILE A 237 6.27 24.50 -16.04
C ILE A 237 7.42 24.28 -15.05
N VAL A 238 8.05 25.35 -14.59
CA VAL A 238 9.28 25.29 -13.78
C VAL A 238 9.00 24.86 -12.35
N LEU A 239 7.92 25.36 -11.72
CA LEU A 239 7.64 25.10 -10.31
C LEU A 239 7.29 23.63 -10.04
N PRO A 240 6.45 22.95 -10.85
CA PRO A 240 6.23 21.51 -10.67
C PRO A 240 7.49 20.69 -10.93
N LEU A 241 8.31 21.05 -11.93
CA LEU A 241 9.57 20.36 -12.20
C LEU A 241 10.54 20.45 -11.03
N ALA A 242 10.66 21.63 -10.41
CA ALA A 242 11.53 21.82 -9.24
C ALA A 242 11.02 21.05 -8.01
N THR A 243 9.73 21.20 -7.68
CA THR A 243 9.15 20.69 -6.44
C THR A 243 8.87 19.19 -6.44
N SER A 244 8.51 18.61 -7.59
CA SER A 244 8.16 17.18 -7.71
C SER A 244 9.27 16.30 -8.31
N SER A 245 10.46 16.86 -8.55
CA SER A 245 11.60 16.17 -9.13
C SER A 245 12.00 14.90 -8.36
N ARG A 246 12.08 14.98 -7.03
CA ARG A 246 12.48 13.86 -6.17
C ARG A 246 11.47 12.71 -6.20
N ASP A 247 10.19 13.04 -6.13
CA ASP A 247 9.09 12.06 -6.12
C ASP A 247 8.94 11.38 -7.49
N THR A 248 9.18 12.14 -8.56
CA THR A 248 9.18 11.59 -9.93
C THR A 248 10.32 10.60 -10.11
N VAL A 249 11.52 10.92 -9.61
CA VAL A 249 12.69 10.03 -9.69
C VAL A 249 12.50 8.77 -8.84
N SER A 250 11.87 8.84 -7.66
CA SER A 250 11.55 7.66 -6.85
C SER A 250 10.57 6.73 -7.57
N ALA A 251 9.48 7.29 -8.12
CA ALA A 251 8.47 6.53 -8.84
C ALA A 251 9.03 5.84 -10.09
N ILE A 252 9.91 6.52 -10.85
CA ILE A 252 10.59 5.96 -12.02
C ILE A 252 11.53 4.82 -11.62
N ARG A 253 12.34 5.02 -10.58
CA ARG A 253 13.26 3.99 -10.08
C ARG A 253 12.53 2.75 -9.56
N LEU A 254 11.33 2.93 -8.99
CA LEU A 254 10.47 1.82 -8.60
C LEU A 254 9.89 1.13 -9.84
N ALA A 255 9.35 1.89 -10.80
CA ALA A 255 8.78 1.33 -12.02
C ALA A 255 9.81 0.54 -12.87
N SER A 256 11.10 0.91 -12.81
CA SER A 256 12.17 0.25 -13.58
C SER A 256 12.61 -1.11 -13.02
N GLN A 257 12.11 -1.56 -11.86
CA GLN A 257 12.46 -2.86 -11.25
C GLN A 257 11.69 -4.07 -11.85
N ASP A 258 11.10 -3.90 -13.04
CA ASP A 258 10.55 -4.91 -13.96
C ASP A 258 9.64 -6.00 -13.34
N LYS A 259 8.80 -5.61 -12.38
CA LYS A 259 7.70 -6.44 -11.88
C LYS A 259 6.39 -5.70 -12.10
N ARG A 260 5.38 -6.38 -12.68
CA ARG A 260 4.01 -5.83 -12.86
C ARG A 260 3.43 -5.23 -11.57
N HIS A 261 3.84 -5.78 -10.42
CA HIS A 261 3.47 -5.29 -9.11
C HIS A 261 4.07 -3.91 -8.79
N THR A 262 5.33 -3.67 -9.14
CA THR A 262 6.03 -2.41 -8.88
C THR A 262 5.53 -1.27 -9.76
N ALA A 263 5.01 -1.57 -10.96
CA ALA A 263 4.35 -0.57 -11.80
C ALA A 263 3.04 -0.05 -11.17
N SER A 264 2.17 -0.95 -10.67
CA SER A 264 0.95 -0.56 -9.96
C SER A 264 1.24 0.25 -8.69
N LEU A 265 2.37 -0.03 -8.04
CA LEU A 265 2.86 0.74 -6.90
C LEU A 265 3.19 2.18 -7.29
N SER A 266 4.00 2.37 -8.33
CA SER A 266 4.35 3.70 -8.82
C SER A 266 3.11 4.52 -9.19
N PHE A 267 2.09 3.90 -9.79
CA PHE A 267 0.81 4.58 -10.03
C PHE A 267 0.14 5.04 -8.73
N SER A 268 0.05 4.17 -7.72
CA SER A 268 -0.55 4.53 -6.43
C SER A 268 0.23 5.63 -5.70
N GLU A 269 1.56 5.66 -5.80
CA GLU A 269 2.41 6.72 -5.25
C GLU A 269 2.11 8.05 -5.93
N ILE A 270 2.10 8.08 -7.27
CA ILE A 270 1.81 9.30 -8.05
C ILE A 270 0.40 9.81 -7.74
N TYR A 271 -0.63 8.95 -7.76
CA TYR A 271 -2.00 9.35 -7.41
C TYR A 271 -2.12 9.83 -5.97
N GLY A 272 -1.41 9.17 -5.04
CA GLY A 272 -1.36 9.56 -3.63
C GLY A 272 -0.78 10.96 -3.46
N THR A 273 0.39 11.23 -4.06
CA THR A 273 1.07 12.53 -4.01
C THR A 273 0.22 13.65 -4.63
N VAL A 274 -0.36 13.42 -5.80
CA VAL A 274 -1.24 14.41 -6.46
C VAL A 274 -2.48 14.69 -5.61
N THR A 275 -3.08 13.65 -5.03
CA THR A 275 -4.25 13.81 -4.14
C THR A 275 -3.88 14.58 -2.87
N ILE A 276 -2.71 14.34 -2.28
CA ILE A 276 -2.24 15.06 -1.09
C ILE A 276 -2.03 16.53 -1.41
N HIS A 277 -1.34 16.86 -2.52
CA HIS A 277 -1.17 18.24 -2.93
C HIS A 277 -2.51 18.92 -3.20
N ASN A 278 -3.37 18.34 -4.03
CA ASN A 278 -4.65 18.98 -4.39
C ASN A 278 -5.60 19.13 -3.19
N VAL A 279 -5.61 18.15 -2.27
CA VAL A 279 -6.43 18.22 -1.05
C VAL A 279 -5.84 19.25 -0.09
N LEU A 280 -4.56 19.20 0.25
CA LEU A 280 -4.00 20.08 1.29
C LEU A 280 -3.66 21.50 0.82
N SER A 281 -3.22 21.68 -0.43
CA SER A 281 -2.68 22.97 -0.89
C SER A 281 -3.76 23.96 -1.33
N ILE A 282 -4.77 23.50 -2.09
CA ILE A 282 -5.84 24.33 -2.64
C ILE A 282 -6.62 25.08 -1.54
N PRO A 283 -7.05 24.44 -0.44
CA PRO A 283 -7.80 25.11 0.62
C PRO A 283 -6.94 26.02 1.47
N VAL A 284 -5.67 25.67 1.73
CA VAL A 284 -4.74 26.57 2.43
C VAL A 284 -4.53 27.83 1.61
N PHE A 285 -4.31 27.70 0.30
CA PHE A 285 -4.21 28.83 -0.61
C PHE A 285 -5.49 29.66 -0.64
N LEU A 286 -6.65 29.00 -0.77
CA LEU A 286 -7.95 29.67 -0.80
C LEU A 286 -8.27 30.39 0.52
N ALA A 287 -7.86 29.83 1.67
CA ALA A 287 -7.99 30.46 2.96
C ALA A 287 -7.13 31.73 3.08
N VAL A 288 -5.90 31.73 2.55
CA VAL A 288 -5.04 32.92 2.51
C VAL A 288 -5.65 34.01 1.63
N VAL A 289 -6.13 33.65 0.43
CA VAL A 289 -6.83 34.57 -0.49
C VAL A 289 -8.05 35.18 0.19
N TYR A 290 -8.84 34.37 0.91
CA TYR A 290 -10.01 34.82 1.66
C TYR A 290 -9.64 35.79 2.79
N ILE A 291 -8.67 35.44 3.63
CA ILE A 291 -8.27 36.26 4.79
C ILE A 291 -7.68 37.60 4.33
N ARG A 292 -6.93 37.61 3.23
CA ARG A 292 -6.34 38.83 2.66
C ARG A 292 -7.28 39.63 1.77
N GLY A 293 -8.48 39.12 1.48
CA GLY A 293 -9.45 39.79 0.61
C GLY A 293 -8.96 39.98 -0.82
N LEU A 294 -8.10 39.09 -1.32
CA LEU A 294 -7.58 39.16 -2.69
C LEU A 294 -8.67 38.78 -3.70
N THR A 295 -8.69 39.43 -4.86
CA THR A 295 -9.61 39.09 -5.96
C THR A 295 -9.23 37.74 -6.55
N TRP A 296 -10.22 36.90 -6.83
CA TRP A 296 -10.02 35.59 -7.44
C TRP A 296 -10.09 35.74 -8.96
N ASP A 297 -8.93 35.75 -9.61
CA ASP A 297 -8.76 35.93 -11.07
C ASP A 297 -8.08 34.73 -11.74
N PHE A 298 -8.26 33.54 -11.14
CA PHE A 298 -7.68 32.26 -11.59
C PHE A 298 -8.75 31.19 -11.86
N SER A 299 -9.96 31.61 -12.23
CA SER A 299 -11.10 30.71 -12.43
C SER A 299 -10.88 29.81 -13.64
N SER A 300 -10.34 30.38 -14.72
CA SER A 300 -10.06 29.64 -15.95
C SER A 300 -9.01 28.53 -15.76
N GLU A 301 -7.96 28.80 -14.98
CA GLU A 301 -6.89 27.85 -14.68
C GLU A 301 -7.39 26.66 -13.85
N VAL A 302 -8.15 26.95 -12.78
CA VAL A 302 -8.70 25.91 -11.92
C VAL A 302 -9.69 25.03 -12.69
N LEU A 303 -10.47 25.62 -13.60
CA LEU A 303 -11.39 24.88 -14.46
C LEU A 303 -10.63 23.94 -15.40
N VAL A 304 -9.53 24.36 -16.02
CA VAL A 304 -8.71 23.49 -16.88
C VAL A 304 -8.10 22.34 -16.08
N ILE A 305 -7.55 22.62 -14.90
CA ILE A 305 -7.00 21.58 -14.00
C ILE A 305 -8.09 20.59 -13.59
N LEU A 306 -9.30 21.06 -13.31
CA LEU A 306 -10.44 20.22 -12.96
C LEU A 306 -10.84 19.30 -14.12
N ILE A 307 -10.92 19.83 -15.36
CA ILE A 307 -11.23 19.03 -16.56
C ILE A 307 -10.19 17.93 -16.75
N VAL A 308 -8.90 18.27 -16.73
CA VAL A 308 -7.80 17.29 -16.87
C VAL A 308 -7.89 16.22 -15.78
N SER A 309 -8.19 16.62 -14.54
CA SER A 309 -8.34 15.71 -13.41
C SER A 309 -9.53 14.75 -13.58
N ILE A 310 -10.67 15.23 -14.09
CA ILE A 310 -11.85 14.39 -14.36
C ILE A 310 -11.58 13.41 -15.52
N VAL A 311 -10.92 13.87 -16.59
CA VAL A 311 -10.55 13.01 -17.73
C VAL A 311 -9.60 11.91 -17.29
N MET A 312 -8.51 12.24 -16.57
CA MET A 312 -7.58 11.23 -16.08
C MET A 312 -8.20 10.34 -15.00
N GLY A 313 -9.01 10.89 -14.10
CA GLY A 313 -9.70 10.15 -13.06
C GLY A 313 -10.72 9.15 -13.62
N SER A 314 -11.49 9.55 -14.64
CA SER A 314 -12.43 8.65 -15.31
C SER A 314 -11.72 7.55 -16.09
N LEU A 315 -10.66 7.88 -16.85
CA LEU A 315 -9.82 6.88 -17.52
C LEU A 315 -9.23 5.87 -16.53
N GLY A 316 -8.73 6.33 -15.39
CA GLY A 316 -8.19 5.47 -14.34
C GLY A 316 -9.24 4.65 -13.60
N SER A 317 -10.49 5.12 -13.53
CA SER A 317 -11.58 4.43 -12.85
C SER A 317 -12.19 3.30 -13.69
N PHE A 318 -12.32 3.49 -15.00
CA PHE A 318 -12.94 2.50 -15.89
C PHE A 318 -11.97 1.44 -16.43
N ARG A 319 -10.65 1.68 -16.34
CA ARG A 319 -9.62 0.77 -16.88
C ARG A 319 -8.65 0.32 -15.80
N THR A 320 -8.63 -1.00 -15.55
CA THR A 320 -7.66 -1.64 -14.65
C THR A 320 -6.35 -2.04 -15.36
N HIS A 321 -6.35 -2.04 -16.70
CA HIS A 321 -5.17 -2.31 -17.53
C HIS A 321 -4.86 -1.11 -18.41
N PHE A 322 -3.66 -0.53 -18.23
CA PHE A 322 -3.15 0.61 -18.99
C PHE A 322 -2.27 0.13 -20.15
N PRO A 323 -2.75 0.13 -21.40
CA PRO A 323 -1.90 -0.13 -22.56
C PRO A 323 -0.94 1.05 -22.78
N LEU A 324 0.22 0.83 -23.41
CA LEU A 324 1.23 1.88 -23.63
C LEU A 324 0.68 3.13 -24.33
N TRP A 325 -0.36 3.01 -25.16
CA TRP A 325 -1.00 4.17 -25.78
C TRP A 325 -1.59 5.18 -24.78
N THR A 326 -1.98 4.76 -23.56
CA THR A 326 -2.47 5.70 -22.55
C THR A 326 -1.36 6.62 -22.03
N SER A 327 -0.09 6.22 -22.09
CA SER A 327 1.01 7.12 -21.71
C SER A 327 1.19 8.24 -22.75
N ILE A 328 1.03 7.94 -24.04
CA ILE A 328 1.07 8.93 -25.11
C ILE A 328 -0.06 9.96 -24.90
N LEU A 329 -1.27 9.50 -24.59
CA LEU A 329 -2.40 10.38 -24.27
C LEU A 329 -2.10 11.26 -23.04
N ALA A 330 -1.56 10.68 -21.97
CA ALA A 330 -1.22 11.41 -20.74
C ALA A 330 -0.13 12.47 -20.98
N ILE A 331 0.89 12.15 -21.76
CA ILE A 331 1.98 13.08 -22.13
C ILE A 331 1.43 14.24 -22.96
N LEU A 332 0.51 13.97 -23.89
CA LEU A 332 -0.11 15.00 -24.74
C LEU A 332 -1.13 15.87 -23.99
N LEU A 333 -1.71 15.36 -22.91
CA LEU A 333 -2.70 16.10 -22.13
C LEU A 333 -2.11 17.33 -21.42
N TYR A 334 -0.81 17.26 -21.04
CA TYR A 334 -0.10 18.38 -20.43
C TYR A 334 0.08 19.59 -21.37
N PRO A 335 0.71 19.47 -22.57
CA PRO A 335 0.79 20.59 -23.51
C PRO A 335 -0.58 21.03 -24.02
N PHE A 336 -1.55 20.11 -24.12
CA PHE A 336 -2.94 20.46 -24.44
C PHE A 336 -3.56 21.36 -23.37
N SER A 337 -3.35 21.07 -22.07
CA SER A 337 -3.86 21.93 -20.99
C SER A 337 -3.24 23.33 -21.01
N LEU A 338 -1.94 23.44 -21.35
CA LEU A 338 -1.26 24.73 -21.50
C LEU A 338 -1.84 25.53 -22.68
N ALA A 339 -2.05 24.87 -23.82
CA ALA A 339 -2.68 25.49 -24.98
C ALA A 339 -4.12 25.94 -24.68
N LEU A 340 -4.87 25.15 -23.92
CA LEU A 340 -6.23 25.48 -23.51
C LEU A 340 -6.25 26.73 -22.61
N ILE A 341 -5.34 26.82 -21.62
CA ILE A 341 -5.22 28.01 -20.77
C ILE A 341 -4.84 29.24 -21.61
N TYR A 342 -3.91 29.08 -22.56
CA TYR A 342 -3.55 30.18 -23.47
C TYR A 342 -4.76 30.68 -24.26
N VAL A 343 -5.55 29.78 -24.85
CA VAL A 343 -6.75 30.16 -25.61
C VAL A 343 -7.81 30.83 -24.71
N LEU A 344 -8.10 30.26 -23.53
CA LEU A 344 -9.09 30.84 -22.62
C LEU A 344 -8.68 32.26 -22.16
N ARG A 345 -7.41 32.44 -21.81
CA ARG A 345 -6.92 33.70 -21.24
C ARG A 345 -6.63 34.77 -22.29
N TYR A 346 -6.06 34.39 -23.45
CA TYR A 346 -5.66 35.35 -24.49
C TYR A 346 -6.68 35.54 -25.61
N CYS A 347 -7.45 34.50 -25.98
CA CYS A 347 -8.47 34.64 -27.03
C CYS A 347 -9.84 35.03 -26.47
N TYR A 348 -10.24 34.48 -25.32
CA TYR A 348 -11.55 34.73 -24.72
C TYR A 348 -11.54 35.75 -23.58
N GLY A 349 -10.36 36.15 -23.10
CA GLY A 349 -10.23 37.16 -22.03
C GLY A 349 -10.86 36.75 -20.71
N TRP A 350 -11.01 35.44 -20.45
CA TRP A 350 -11.59 34.92 -19.22
C TRP A 350 -10.53 34.92 -18.10
N SER A 351 -10.84 35.53 -16.96
CA SER A 351 -10.07 35.38 -15.71
C SER A 351 -10.64 34.27 -14.83
#